data_AF-A0A3D2UUY0-F1
#
_entry.id   AF-A0A3D2UUY0-F1
#
_cell.length_a   1.000
_cell.length_b   1.000
_cell.length_c   1.000
_cell.angle_alpha   90.00
_cell.angle_beta   90.00
_cell.angle_gamma   90.00
#
_symmetry.space_group_name_H-M   'P 1'
#
loop_
_entity.id
_entity.type
_entity.pdbx_description
1 polymer ?
#
loop_
_entity_poly.entity_id
_entity_poly.type
_entity_poly.pdbx_seq_one_letter_code
_entity_poly.pdbx_strand_id
1 'polypeptide(L)'
;PEKGAALLDKVWIQSFFQVGYQQLRQVRSAARTFINENGTYIEYFISSGDKERLGALVFRFPQVAEILGDSFNWRDPECIKDIQAINDFINRWKFYSRFVRQGLGLSESTLSSSLGEFDYPESLDAMNLLTLVTTALAHYVLFSRISCDPLPGVAAQNFLEMIFLPGIFRDEAKVCNEDLIASFEQELLKAPMAWTDPDKTCLQELLRECTKNLEAQFGSLDLTRPVDWKFAQGLCISSS
;
A
#
# COMPACT_ATOMS: atom_id res chain seq x y z
N PRO A 1 53.24 -15.01 -12.91
CA PRO A 1 52.34 -14.75 -11.75
C PRO A 1 51.27 -13.68 -12.04
N GLU A 2 51.65 -12.50 -12.53
CA GLU A 2 50.75 -11.35 -12.74
C GLU A 2 49.68 -11.55 -13.83
N LYS A 3 50.01 -12.23 -14.95
CA LYS A 3 49.05 -12.53 -16.02
C LYS A 3 47.91 -13.46 -15.59
N GLY A 4 48.18 -14.39 -14.66
CA GLY A 4 47.19 -15.32 -14.13
C GLY A 4 46.18 -14.63 -13.20
N ALA A 5 46.69 -13.76 -12.31
CA ALA A 5 45.85 -12.93 -11.44
C ALA A 5 44.97 -11.97 -12.27
N ALA A 6 45.54 -11.28 -13.26
CA ALA A 6 44.77 -10.37 -14.13
C ALA A 6 43.71 -11.07 -15.01
N LEU A 7 43.94 -12.34 -15.40
CA LEU A 7 42.94 -13.15 -16.10
C LEU A 7 41.82 -13.62 -15.17
N LEU A 8 42.17 -14.04 -13.94
CA LEU A 8 41.17 -14.39 -12.93
C LEU A 8 40.30 -13.17 -12.59
N ASP A 9 40.89 -12.01 -12.34
CA ASP A 9 40.14 -10.78 -12.05
C ASP A 9 39.18 -10.42 -13.21
N LYS A 10 39.62 -10.54 -14.46
CA LYS A 10 38.74 -10.31 -15.62
C LYS A 10 37.58 -11.30 -15.70
N VAL A 11 37.82 -12.59 -15.47
CA VAL A 11 36.77 -13.62 -15.49
C VAL A 11 35.78 -13.40 -14.36
N TRP A 12 36.27 -13.10 -13.15
CA TRP A 12 35.43 -12.79 -12.00
C TRP A 12 34.54 -11.57 -12.26
N ILE A 13 35.12 -10.46 -12.75
CA ILE A 13 34.37 -9.25 -13.10
C ILE A 13 33.29 -9.55 -14.15
N GLN A 14 33.62 -10.32 -15.19
CA GLN A 14 32.66 -10.72 -16.23
C GLN A 14 31.52 -11.58 -15.66
N SER A 15 31.80 -12.52 -14.77
CA SER A 15 30.77 -13.31 -14.10
C SER A 15 29.84 -12.45 -13.23
N PHE A 16 30.36 -11.47 -12.50
CA PHE A 16 29.54 -10.52 -11.75
C PHE A 16 28.60 -9.71 -12.65
N PHE A 17 29.09 -9.18 -13.77
CA PHE A 17 28.26 -8.47 -14.74
C PHE A 17 27.17 -9.36 -15.35
N GLN A 18 27.49 -10.63 -15.65
CA GLN A 18 26.52 -11.58 -16.17
C GLN A 18 25.41 -11.90 -15.16
N VAL A 19 25.76 -12.14 -13.90
CA VAL A 19 24.80 -12.40 -12.83
C VAL A 19 23.94 -11.17 -12.57
N GLY A 20 24.54 -9.98 -12.45
CA GLY A 20 23.80 -8.73 -12.28
C GLY A 20 22.83 -8.44 -13.43
N TYR A 21 23.27 -8.62 -14.68
CA TYR A 21 22.41 -8.44 -15.84
C TYR A 21 21.25 -9.46 -15.88
N GLN A 22 21.49 -10.72 -15.51
CA GLN A 22 20.43 -11.72 -15.40
C GLN A 22 19.40 -11.36 -14.33
N GLN A 23 19.83 -10.86 -13.17
CA GLN A 23 18.93 -10.39 -12.11
C GLN A 23 18.05 -9.23 -12.59
N LEU A 24 18.64 -8.23 -13.26
CA LEU A 24 17.87 -7.12 -13.85
C LEU A 24 16.86 -7.60 -14.90
N ARG A 25 17.22 -8.60 -15.71
CA ARG A 25 16.29 -9.20 -16.67
C ARG A 25 15.13 -9.93 -15.98
N GLN A 26 15.39 -10.64 -14.89
CA GLN A 26 14.36 -11.32 -14.10
C GLN A 26 13.40 -10.32 -13.46
N VAL A 27 13.94 -9.28 -12.82
CA VAL A 27 13.17 -8.15 -12.27
C VAL A 27 12.25 -7.54 -13.32
N ARG A 28 12.82 -7.17 -14.48
CA ARG A 28 12.05 -6.57 -15.58
C ARG A 28 10.95 -7.50 -16.07
N SER A 29 11.24 -8.79 -16.19
CA SER A 29 10.25 -9.79 -16.60
C SER A 29 9.13 -9.90 -15.58
N ALA A 30 9.46 -9.97 -14.29
CA ALA A 30 8.49 -10.07 -13.20
C ALA A 30 7.57 -8.83 -13.14
N ALA A 31 8.14 -7.63 -13.27
CA ALA A 31 7.37 -6.38 -13.31
C ALA A 31 6.43 -6.34 -14.52
N ARG A 32 6.92 -6.72 -15.71
CA ARG A 32 6.09 -6.78 -16.93
C ARG A 32 4.94 -7.78 -16.80
N THR A 33 5.21 -8.98 -16.30
CA THR A 33 4.17 -9.98 -16.07
C THR A 33 3.12 -9.44 -15.10
N PHE A 34 3.54 -8.86 -13.99
CA PHE A 34 2.63 -8.29 -13.00
C PHE A 34 1.74 -7.17 -13.59
N ILE A 35 2.32 -6.23 -14.34
CA ILE A 35 1.58 -5.13 -14.98
C ILE A 35 0.62 -5.66 -16.05
N ASN A 36 1.04 -6.64 -16.86
CA ASN A 36 0.16 -7.22 -17.88
C ASN A 36 -1.04 -7.95 -17.26
N GLU A 37 -0.87 -8.57 -16.10
CA GLU A 37 -1.93 -9.32 -15.41
C GLU A 37 -2.85 -8.45 -14.55
N ASN A 38 -2.30 -7.39 -13.93
CA ASN A 38 -3.01 -6.62 -12.90
C ASN A 38 -3.06 -5.11 -13.16
N GLY A 39 -2.43 -4.60 -14.23
CA GLY A 39 -2.25 -3.18 -14.50
C GLY A 39 -3.55 -2.39 -14.39
N THR A 40 -4.55 -2.70 -15.21
CA THR A 40 -5.86 -2.03 -15.17
C THR A 40 -6.53 -2.11 -13.80
N TYR A 41 -6.37 -3.23 -13.10
CA TYR A 41 -6.98 -3.46 -11.80
C TYR A 41 -6.31 -2.65 -10.67
N ILE A 42 -4.97 -2.51 -10.68
CA ILE A 42 -4.27 -1.76 -9.63
C ILE A 42 -4.38 -0.26 -9.79
N GLU A 43 -4.70 0.25 -10.98
CA GLU A 43 -4.94 1.69 -11.23
C GLU A 43 -5.95 2.32 -10.27
N TYR A 44 -6.88 1.52 -9.73
CA TYR A 44 -7.90 1.99 -8.78
C TYR A 44 -7.39 2.26 -7.36
N PHE A 45 -6.19 1.79 -7.00
CA PHE A 45 -5.69 1.88 -5.62
C PHE A 45 -4.17 2.01 -5.49
N ILE A 46 -3.45 2.09 -6.62
CA ILE A 46 -2.02 2.36 -6.63
C ILE A 46 -1.75 3.86 -6.48
N SER A 47 -0.79 4.20 -5.62
CA SER A 47 -0.33 5.58 -5.49
C SER A 47 0.42 6.02 -6.76
N SER A 48 0.37 7.31 -7.09
CA SER A 48 1.14 7.86 -8.21
C SER A 48 2.63 7.55 -8.11
N GLY A 49 3.21 7.66 -6.92
CA GLY A 49 4.63 7.33 -6.68
C GLY A 49 4.97 5.86 -6.92
N ASP A 50 4.12 4.93 -6.48
CA ASP A 50 4.37 3.51 -6.73
C ASP A 50 4.09 3.10 -8.18
N LYS A 51 3.18 3.80 -8.87
CA LYS A 51 2.97 3.66 -10.32
C LYS A 51 4.23 4.05 -11.09
N GLU A 52 4.86 5.17 -10.75
CA GLU A 52 6.14 5.57 -11.34
C GLU A 52 7.25 4.56 -11.05
N ARG A 53 7.33 4.04 -9.82
CA ARG A 53 8.28 2.98 -9.46
C ARG A 53 8.07 1.71 -10.29
N LEU A 54 6.84 1.24 -10.46
CA LEU A 54 6.56 0.10 -11.35
C LEU A 54 6.95 0.39 -12.80
N GLY A 55 6.69 1.61 -13.29
CA GLY A 55 7.11 2.07 -14.61
C GLY A 55 8.63 2.04 -14.81
N ALA A 56 9.39 2.44 -13.79
CA ALA A 56 10.85 2.42 -13.83
C ALA A 56 11.43 1.00 -13.98
N LEU A 57 10.72 -0.03 -13.52
CA LEU A 57 11.17 -1.42 -13.58
C LEU A 57 10.99 -2.07 -14.96
N VAL A 58 10.15 -1.52 -15.84
CA VAL A 58 9.90 -2.08 -17.17
C VAL A 58 10.83 -1.54 -18.26
N PHE A 59 11.65 -0.53 -17.93
CA PHE A 59 12.68 0.02 -18.80
C PHE A 59 13.72 -1.02 -19.21
N ARG A 60 14.52 -0.68 -20.22
CA ARG A 60 15.59 -1.56 -20.71
C ARG A 60 16.53 -1.97 -19.57
N PHE A 61 16.86 -1.01 -18.71
CA PHE A 61 17.58 -1.16 -17.46
C PHE A 61 16.65 -0.68 -16.33
N PRO A 62 16.19 -1.58 -15.44
CA PRO A 62 15.38 -1.20 -14.28
C PRO A 62 16.11 -0.19 -13.42
N GLN A 63 15.40 0.82 -12.93
CA GLN A 63 15.94 1.86 -12.06
C GLN A 63 15.31 1.80 -10.66
N VAL A 64 16.03 2.32 -9.68
CA VAL A 64 15.54 2.51 -8.30
C VAL A 64 15.43 3.98 -7.98
N ALA A 65 14.39 4.33 -7.21
CA ALA A 65 14.22 5.67 -6.70
C ALA A 65 15.14 5.88 -5.48
N GLU A 66 15.96 6.92 -5.55
CA GLU A 66 16.71 7.45 -4.42
C GLU A 66 15.95 8.65 -3.86
N ILE A 67 15.48 8.53 -2.60
CA ILE A 67 14.71 9.59 -1.94
C ILE A 67 15.70 10.57 -1.30
N LEU A 68 15.69 11.81 -1.80
CA LEU A 68 16.49 12.94 -1.33
C LEU A 68 15.55 14.00 -0.75
N GLY A 69 15.17 13.81 0.51
CA GLY A 69 14.17 14.67 1.17
C GLY A 69 12.83 14.58 0.46
N ASP A 70 12.32 15.72 -0.02
CA ASP A 70 11.05 15.84 -0.75
C ASP A 70 11.18 15.54 -2.26
N SER A 71 12.38 15.20 -2.73
CA SER A 71 12.65 14.87 -4.14
C SER A 71 13.08 13.43 -4.31
N PHE A 72 12.91 12.88 -5.50
CA PHE A 72 13.47 11.58 -5.86
C PHE A 72 14.31 11.69 -7.13
N ASN A 73 15.40 10.91 -7.16
CA ASN A 73 16.22 10.72 -8.34
C ASN A 73 16.17 9.25 -8.78
N TRP A 74 16.24 9.01 -10.08
CA TRP A 74 16.32 7.66 -10.63
C TRP A 74 17.78 7.30 -10.84
N ARG A 75 18.21 6.18 -10.27
CA ARG A 75 19.55 5.65 -10.47
C ARG A 75 19.52 4.18 -10.84
N ASP A 76 20.62 3.72 -11.42
CA ASP A 76 20.84 2.31 -11.65
C ASP A 76 21.06 1.57 -10.31
N PRO A 77 20.64 0.30 -10.20
CA PRO A 77 20.97 -0.54 -9.05
C PRO A 77 22.49 -0.72 -8.93
N GLU A 78 23.03 -0.42 -7.75
CA GLU A 78 24.47 -0.47 -7.46
C GLU A 78 24.85 -1.74 -6.71
N CYS A 79 23.91 -2.33 -5.97
CA CYS A 79 24.18 -3.49 -5.13
C CYS A 79 23.01 -4.49 -5.09
N ILE A 80 23.27 -5.67 -4.52
CA ILE A 80 22.25 -6.71 -4.37
C ILE A 80 21.07 -6.26 -3.49
N LYS A 81 21.29 -5.32 -2.56
CA LYS A 81 20.22 -4.78 -1.71
C LYS A 81 19.19 -3.97 -2.52
N ASP A 82 19.63 -3.27 -3.57
CA ASP A 82 18.72 -2.58 -4.48
C ASP A 82 17.81 -3.60 -5.19
N ILE A 83 18.39 -4.71 -5.64
CA ILE A 83 17.62 -5.80 -6.30
C ILE A 83 16.66 -6.46 -5.32
N GLN A 84 17.07 -6.66 -4.06
CA GLN A 84 16.19 -7.18 -3.00
C GLN A 84 15.02 -6.23 -2.76
N ALA A 85 15.28 -4.93 -2.59
CA ALA A 85 14.23 -3.93 -2.40
C ALA A 85 13.23 -3.89 -3.57
N ILE A 86 13.70 -4.03 -4.81
CA ILE A 86 12.81 -4.14 -5.98
C ILE A 86 11.94 -5.40 -5.90
N ASN A 87 12.54 -6.55 -5.59
CA ASN A 87 11.79 -7.81 -5.49
C ASN A 87 10.75 -7.75 -4.37
N ASP A 88 11.11 -7.19 -3.22
CA ASP A 88 10.20 -6.97 -2.09
C ASP A 88 9.04 -6.06 -2.49
N PHE A 89 9.32 -4.98 -3.23
CA PHE A 89 8.31 -4.10 -3.79
C PHE A 89 7.34 -4.82 -4.74
N ILE A 90 7.85 -5.62 -5.69
CA ILE A 90 7.00 -6.41 -6.61
C ILE A 90 6.16 -7.43 -5.83
N ASN A 91 6.77 -8.13 -4.87
CA ASN A 91 6.09 -9.14 -4.07
C ASN A 91 4.99 -8.53 -3.20
N ARG A 92 5.23 -7.36 -2.62
CA ARG A 92 4.24 -6.59 -1.88
C ARG A 92 3.06 -6.20 -2.76
N TRP A 93 3.29 -5.70 -3.97
CA TRP A 93 2.22 -5.38 -4.91
C TRP A 93 1.43 -6.60 -5.41
N LYS A 94 2.09 -7.76 -5.57
CA LYS A 94 1.40 -9.04 -5.81
C LYS A 94 0.55 -9.48 -4.63
N PHE A 95 0.98 -9.19 -3.41
CA PHE A 95 0.16 -9.42 -2.23
C PHE A 95 -1.03 -8.46 -2.22
N TYR A 96 -0.81 -7.15 -2.37
CA TYR A 96 -1.88 -6.15 -2.37
C TYR A 96 -2.94 -6.42 -3.44
N SER A 97 -2.55 -6.78 -4.66
CA SER A 97 -3.54 -7.10 -5.71
C SER A 97 -4.40 -8.33 -5.36
N ARG A 98 -3.81 -9.37 -4.76
CA ARG A 98 -4.57 -10.54 -4.26
C ARG A 98 -5.43 -10.17 -3.06
N PHE A 99 -4.91 -9.38 -2.14
CA PHE A 99 -5.58 -8.97 -0.92
C PHE A 99 -6.80 -8.08 -1.20
N VAL A 100 -6.70 -7.08 -2.07
CA VAL A 100 -7.86 -6.27 -2.47
C VAL A 100 -8.94 -7.14 -3.12
N ARG A 101 -8.54 -8.11 -3.95
CA ARG A 101 -9.48 -9.00 -4.65
C ARG A 101 -10.16 -10.01 -3.74
N GLN A 102 -9.40 -10.68 -2.88
CA GLN A 102 -9.86 -11.84 -2.11
C GLN A 102 -10.11 -11.49 -0.64
N GLY A 103 -9.31 -10.60 -0.06
CA GLY A 103 -9.43 -10.13 1.31
C GLY A 103 -10.53 -9.08 1.46
N LEU A 104 -10.55 -8.07 0.60
CA LEU A 104 -11.60 -7.03 0.60
C LEU A 104 -12.79 -7.36 -0.30
N GLY A 105 -12.71 -8.44 -1.10
CA GLY A 105 -13.77 -8.85 -2.02
C GLY A 105 -14.00 -7.89 -3.19
N LEU A 106 -13.02 -7.05 -3.53
CA LEU A 106 -13.18 -6.01 -4.55
C LEU A 106 -12.71 -6.50 -5.92
N SER A 107 -13.66 -6.71 -6.82
CA SER A 107 -13.39 -6.97 -8.23
C SER A 107 -13.18 -5.68 -9.02
N GLU A 108 -12.67 -5.78 -10.24
CA GLU A 108 -12.55 -4.63 -11.15
C GLU A 108 -13.92 -3.99 -11.45
N SER A 109 -14.97 -4.80 -11.61
CA SER A 109 -16.34 -4.30 -11.81
C SER A 109 -16.88 -3.59 -10.57
N THR A 110 -16.56 -4.09 -9.36
CA THR A 110 -16.97 -3.46 -8.10
C THR A 110 -16.27 -2.13 -7.89
N LEU A 111 -14.97 -2.07 -8.18
CA LEU A 111 -14.20 -0.83 -8.11
C LEU A 111 -14.76 0.18 -9.12
N SER A 112 -14.84 -0.18 -10.41
CA SER A 112 -15.41 0.70 -11.44
C SER A 112 -16.82 1.21 -11.14
N SER A 113 -17.70 0.40 -10.51
CA SER A 113 -19.05 0.84 -10.14
C SER A 113 -19.10 1.75 -8.90
N SER A 114 -18.28 1.48 -7.88
CA SER A 114 -18.25 2.23 -6.60
C SER A 114 -17.57 3.60 -6.72
N LEU A 115 -16.76 3.80 -7.76
CA LEU A 115 -16.00 5.02 -8.00
C LEU A 115 -16.83 6.27 -8.38
N GLY A 116 -18.14 6.11 -8.55
CA GLY A 116 -19.06 7.24 -8.76
C GLY A 116 -19.92 7.60 -7.54
N GLU A 117 -19.76 6.90 -6.41
CA GLU A 117 -20.68 6.99 -5.26
C GLU A 117 -20.08 7.66 -4.02
N PHE A 118 -18.83 8.13 -4.09
CA PHE A 118 -18.20 8.93 -3.03
C PHE A 118 -17.99 10.38 -3.45
N ASP A 119 -18.03 11.27 -2.47
CA ASP A 119 -17.66 12.68 -2.64
C ASP A 119 -16.20 12.92 -2.27
N TYR A 120 -15.65 12.12 -1.35
CA TYR A 120 -14.25 12.18 -0.95
C TYR A 120 -13.63 10.78 -0.89
N PRO A 121 -12.41 10.58 -1.41
CA PRO A 121 -11.53 11.57 -2.07
C PRO A 121 -12.11 12.15 -3.38
N GLU A 122 -11.78 13.39 -3.75
CA GLU A 122 -12.42 14.08 -4.90
C GLU A 122 -12.06 13.50 -6.28
N SER A 123 -11.04 12.64 -6.34
CA SER A 123 -10.56 12.05 -7.59
C SER A 123 -10.03 10.63 -7.38
N LEU A 124 -10.02 9.87 -8.48
CA LEU A 124 -9.41 8.54 -8.54
C LEU A 124 -7.93 8.56 -8.17
N ASP A 125 -7.21 9.62 -8.54
CA ASP A 125 -5.77 9.74 -8.26
C ASP A 125 -5.49 9.92 -6.76
N ALA A 126 -6.45 10.42 -5.99
CA ALA A 126 -6.37 10.53 -4.54
C ALA A 126 -6.83 9.24 -3.83
N MET A 127 -7.47 8.32 -4.56
CA MET A 127 -7.84 7.01 -4.05
C MET A 127 -6.63 6.09 -3.98
N ASN A 128 -6.46 5.41 -2.85
CA ASN A 128 -5.32 4.52 -2.65
C ASN A 128 -5.68 3.33 -1.75
N LEU A 129 -4.77 2.36 -1.68
CA LEU A 129 -4.95 1.16 -0.87
C LEU A 129 -5.24 1.46 0.60
N LEU A 130 -4.55 2.44 1.20
CA LEU A 130 -4.78 2.82 2.60
C LEU A 130 -6.21 3.29 2.83
N THR A 131 -6.77 4.05 1.89
CA THR A 131 -8.16 4.54 1.94
C THR A 131 -9.15 3.39 1.90
N LEU A 132 -8.94 2.40 1.02
CA LEU A 132 -9.78 1.20 0.96
C LEU A 132 -9.74 0.40 2.27
N VAL A 133 -8.55 0.12 2.78
CA VAL A 133 -8.37 -0.69 3.99
C VAL A 133 -8.92 0.01 5.23
N THR A 134 -8.71 1.32 5.33
CA THR A 134 -9.23 2.11 6.44
C THR A 134 -10.75 2.24 6.37
N THR A 135 -11.33 2.32 5.18
CA THR A 135 -12.79 2.27 4.98
C THR A 135 -13.35 0.89 5.38
N ALA A 136 -12.67 -0.20 5.01
CA ALA A 136 -13.01 -1.55 5.46
C ALA A 136 -12.94 -1.74 6.97
N LEU A 137 -11.90 -1.17 7.60
CA LEU A 137 -11.80 -1.13 9.05
C LEU A 137 -12.99 -0.39 9.67
N ALA A 138 -13.38 0.75 9.11
CA ALA A 138 -14.53 1.51 9.60
C ALA A 138 -15.84 0.73 9.49
N HIS A 139 -16.11 0.05 8.37
CA HIS A 139 -17.27 -0.85 8.26
C HIS A 139 -17.21 -2.01 9.25
N TYR A 140 -16.02 -2.54 9.51
CA TYR A 140 -15.86 -3.61 10.48
C TYR A 140 -16.16 -3.14 11.91
N VAL A 141 -15.63 -1.99 12.31
CA VAL A 141 -15.85 -1.43 13.66
C VAL A 141 -17.32 -1.05 13.87
N LEU A 142 -17.99 -0.50 12.85
CA LEU A 142 -19.37 -0.05 12.95
C LEU A 142 -20.40 -1.18 12.79
N PHE A 143 -20.11 -2.15 11.92
CA PHE A 143 -21.11 -3.10 11.42
C PHE A 143 -20.65 -4.57 11.42
N SER A 144 -19.43 -4.86 11.91
CA SER A 144 -18.83 -6.19 11.93
C SER A 144 -18.79 -6.88 10.56
N ARG A 145 -18.57 -6.10 9.49
CA ARG A 145 -18.47 -6.61 8.11
C ARG A 145 -17.31 -5.96 7.36
N ILE A 146 -16.75 -6.69 6.40
CA ILE A 146 -15.76 -6.14 5.47
C ILE A 146 -16.51 -5.53 4.28
N SER A 147 -16.44 -4.21 4.14
CA SER A 147 -16.94 -3.48 2.97
C SER A 147 -16.11 -2.22 2.74
N CYS A 148 -15.87 -1.86 1.48
CA CYS A 148 -15.22 -0.60 1.12
C CYS A 148 -16.21 0.41 0.53
N ASP A 149 -17.51 0.21 0.76
CA ASP A 149 -18.54 1.16 0.31
C ASP A 149 -18.34 2.51 1.00
N PRO A 150 -18.63 3.64 0.32
CA PRO A 150 -18.53 4.96 0.93
C PRO A 150 -19.37 5.08 2.19
N LEU A 151 -18.82 5.71 3.23
CA LEU A 151 -19.50 5.93 4.50
C LEU A 151 -20.19 7.30 4.50
N PRO A 152 -21.44 7.38 5.01
CA PRO A 152 -22.03 8.66 5.35
C PRO A 152 -21.16 9.40 6.37
N GLY A 153 -21.06 10.73 6.27
CA GLY A 153 -20.21 11.52 7.17
C GLY A 153 -20.48 11.28 8.67
N VAL A 154 -21.74 11.07 9.05
CA VAL A 154 -22.12 10.73 10.44
C VAL A 154 -21.56 9.37 10.87
N ALA A 155 -21.61 8.37 9.99
CA ALA A 155 -21.06 7.05 10.27
C ALA A 155 -19.53 7.12 10.40
N ALA A 156 -18.86 7.86 9.53
CA ALA A 156 -17.43 8.09 9.61
C ALA A 156 -17.03 8.79 10.92
N GLN A 157 -17.80 9.78 11.38
CA GLN A 157 -17.57 10.44 12.66
C GLN A 157 -17.74 9.46 13.84
N ASN A 158 -18.80 8.66 13.85
CA ASN A 158 -19.01 7.62 14.86
C ASN A 158 -17.85 6.60 14.87
N PHE A 159 -17.33 6.23 13.70
CA PHE A 159 -16.16 5.36 13.62
C PHE A 159 -14.95 5.99 14.31
N LEU A 160 -14.66 7.28 14.04
CA LEU A 160 -13.54 7.98 14.68
C LEU A 160 -13.70 8.02 16.21
N GLU A 161 -14.93 8.20 16.71
CA GLU A 161 -15.21 8.16 18.16
C GLU A 161 -14.98 6.78 18.78
N MET A 162 -15.19 5.69 18.03
CA MET A 162 -15.00 4.31 18.52
C MET A 162 -13.54 3.82 18.38
N ILE A 163 -12.87 4.18 17.28
CA ILE A 163 -11.52 3.69 16.99
C ILE A 163 -10.46 4.39 17.83
N PHE A 164 -10.68 5.64 18.23
CA PHE A 164 -9.76 6.35 19.11
C PHE A 164 -10.05 6.07 20.57
N LEU A 165 -8.99 5.79 21.34
CA LEU A 165 -9.10 5.71 22.79
C LEU A 165 -9.46 7.08 23.37
N PRO A 166 -10.25 7.13 24.46
CA PRO A 166 -10.55 8.39 25.12
C PRO A 166 -9.25 9.02 25.64
N GLY A 167 -8.92 10.21 25.10
CA GLY A 167 -7.73 10.95 25.52
C GLY A 167 -7.79 11.30 27.01
N ILE A 168 -6.68 11.09 27.72
CA ILE A 168 -6.57 11.43 29.15
C ILE A 168 -6.43 12.95 29.31
N PHE A 169 -5.76 13.61 28.36
CA PHE A 169 -5.56 15.06 28.32
C PHE A 169 -6.15 15.66 27.03
N ARG A 170 -6.68 16.88 27.10
CA ARG A 170 -7.31 17.58 25.96
C ARG A 170 -6.36 17.86 24.79
N ASP A 171 -5.05 17.93 25.07
CA ASP A 171 -4.02 18.31 24.10
C ASP A 171 -3.20 17.10 23.59
N GLU A 172 -3.52 15.88 24.03
CA GLU A 172 -2.86 14.67 23.54
C GLU A 172 -3.50 14.19 22.24
N ALA A 173 -2.66 13.84 21.27
CA ALA A 173 -3.12 13.16 20.07
C ALA A 173 -3.73 11.81 20.46
N LYS A 174 -4.96 11.57 20.00
CA LYS A 174 -5.66 10.31 20.24
C LYS A 174 -4.93 9.18 19.53
N VAL A 175 -4.84 8.04 20.22
CA VAL A 175 -4.22 6.81 19.73
C VAL A 175 -5.32 5.81 19.37
N CYS A 176 -5.12 5.04 18.30
CA CYS A 176 -6.10 4.02 17.91
C CYS A 176 -6.17 2.88 18.93
N ASN A 177 -7.35 2.29 19.05
CA ASN A 177 -7.59 1.11 19.87
C ASN A 177 -7.02 -0.14 19.20
N GLU A 178 -5.89 -0.62 19.71
CA GLU A 178 -5.18 -1.79 19.17
C GLU A 178 -6.03 -3.07 19.18
N ASP A 179 -6.96 -3.24 20.13
CA ASP A 179 -7.82 -4.43 20.19
C ASP A 179 -8.78 -4.49 18.99
N LEU A 180 -9.30 -3.33 18.55
CA LEU A 180 -10.15 -3.26 17.35
C LEU A 180 -9.35 -3.55 16.08
N ILE A 181 -8.11 -3.05 15.99
CA ILE A 181 -7.20 -3.34 14.87
C ILE A 181 -6.84 -4.84 14.83
N ALA A 182 -6.51 -5.43 15.97
CA ALA A 182 -6.19 -6.85 16.06
C ALA A 182 -7.39 -7.73 15.71
N SER A 183 -8.59 -7.36 16.18
CA SER A 183 -9.83 -8.05 15.83
C SER A 183 -10.11 -7.97 14.32
N PHE A 184 -9.88 -6.80 13.71
CA PHE A 184 -10.00 -6.62 12.27
C PHE A 184 -8.97 -7.46 11.49
N GLU A 185 -7.71 -7.51 11.93
CA GLU A 185 -6.68 -8.38 11.34
C GLU A 185 -7.14 -9.85 11.35
N GLN A 186 -7.64 -10.34 12.48
CA GLN A 186 -8.15 -11.70 12.58
C GLN A 186 -9.35 -11.96 11.65
N GLU A 187 -10.21 -10.98 11.44
CA GLU A 187 -11.30 -11.10 10.48
C GLU A 187 -10.79 -11.18 9.03
N LEU A 188 -9.84 -10.33 8.65
CA LEU A 188 -9.23 -10.36 7.32
C LEU A 188 -8.52 -11.69 7.03
N LEU A 189 -7.87 -12.28 8.03
CA LEU A 189 -7.19 -13.58 7.90
C LEU A 189 -8.16 -14.76 7.65
N LYS A 190 -9.48 -14.59 7.86
CA LYS A 190 -10.49 -15.58 7.48
C LYS A 190 -10.79 -15.60 5.99
N ALA A 191 -10.35 -14.58 5.24
CA ALA A 191 -10.53 -14.55 3.80
C ALA A 191 -9.91 -15.79 3.13
N PRO A 192 -10.51 -16.29 2.04
CA PRO A 192 -10.08 -17.51 1.35
C PRO A 192 -8.81 -17.28 0.50
N MET A 193 -7.76 -16.75 1.12
CA MET A 193 -6.44 -16.58 0.53
C MET A 193 -5.53 -17.73 0.95
N ALA A 194 -4.63 -18.13 0.06
CA ALA A 194 -3.52 -19.01 0.42
C ALA A 194 -2.47 -18.24 1.22
N TRP A 195 -2.81 -17.88 2.47
CA TRP A 195 -1.97 -17.07 3.35
C TRP A 195 -0.61 -17.70 3.60
N THR A 196 0.44 -16.97 3.26
CA THR A 196 1.81 -17.30 3.64
C THR A 196 2.27 -16.40 4.79
N ASP A 197 3.34 -16.77 5.51
CA ASP A 197 3.87 -15.92 6.57
C ASP A 197 4.36 -14.54 6.07
N PRO A 198 4.98 -14.42 4.86
CA PRO A 198 5.22 -13.13 4.24
C PRO A 198 3.95 -12.32 3.97
N ASP A 199 2.84 -12.95 3.57
CA ASP A 199 1.56 -12.26 3.34
C ASP A 199 1.01 -11.68 4.66
N LYS A 200 1.08 -12.44 5.76
CA LYS A 200 0.66 -11.96 7.09
C LYS A 200 1.51 -10.77 7.55
N THR A 201 2.82 -10.84 7.31
CA THR A 201 3.73 -9.73 7.61
C THR A 201 3.37 -8.48 6.80
N CYS A 202 3.10 -8.63 5.50
CA CYS A 202 2.65 -7.52 4.65
C CYS A 202 1.31 -6.93 5.12
N LEU A 203 0.38 -7.78 5.57
CA LEU A 203 -0.89 -7.32 6.14
C LEU A 203 -0.68 -6.49 7.41
N GLN A 204 0.15 -6.97 8.34
CA GLN A 204 0.47 -6.26 9.57
C GLN A 204 1.15 -4.92 9.32
N GLU A 205 2.08 -4.86 8.36
CA GLU A 205 2.71 -3.61 7.93
C GLU A 205 1.67 -2.63 7.36
N LEU A 206 0.75 -3.12 6.52
CA LEU A 206 -0.32 -2.32 5.93
C LEU A 206 -1.28 -1.77 6.99
N LEU A 207 -1.70 -2.60 7.96
CA LEU A 207 -2.58 -2.17 9.05
C LEU A 207 -1.89 -1.13 9.94
N ARG A 208 -0.60 -1.32 10.23
CA ARG A 208 0.20 -0.32 10.97
C ARG A 208 0.29 1.01 10.22
N GLU A 209 0.43 0.98 8.90
CA GLU A 209 0.39 2.20 8.07
C GLU A 209 -0.99 2.86 8.11
N CYS A 210 -2.08 2.08 8.09
CA CYS A 210 -3.45 2.60 8.25
C CYS A 210 -3.62 3.29 9.61
N THR A 211 -3.17 2.66 10.70
CA THR A 211 -3.21 3.24 12.05
C THR A 211 -2.45 4.56 12.11
N LYS A 212 -1.22 4.61 11.61
CA LYS A 212 -0.42 5.83 11.58
C LYS A 212 -1.09 6.94 10.77
N ASN A 213 -1.71 6.59 9.64
CA ASN A 213 -2.44 7.56 8.84
C ASN A 213 -3.67 8.09 9.59
N LEU A 214 -4.43 7.22 10.25
CA LEU A 214 -5.58 7.62 11.06
C LEU A 214 -5.17 8.60 12.17
N GLU A 215 -4.13 8.27 12.93
CA GLU A 215 -3.61 9.11 14.02
C GLU A 215 -3.11 10.46 13.50
N ALA A 216 -2.37 10.46 12.38
CA ALA A 216 -1.86 11.69 11.79
C ALA A 216 -2.97 12.61 11.25
N GLN A 217 -4.00 12.04 10.61
CA GLN A 217 -5.08 12.80 9.97
C GLN A 217 -6.17 13.23 10.96
N PHE A 218 -6.53 12.35 11.91
CA PHE A 218 -7.72 12.53 12.75
C PHE A 218 -7.41 12.58 14.25
N GLY A 219 -6.21 12.20 14.70
CA GLY A 219 -5.88 12.07 16.12
C GLY A 219 -5.94 13.38 16.91
N SER A 220 -5.78 14.53 16.24
CA SER A 220 -5.88 15.86 16.85
C SER A 220 -7.26 16.52 16.69
N LEU A 221 -8.21 15.86 16.03
CA LEU A 221 -9.51 16.45 15.74
C LEU A 221 -10.44 16.47 16.96
N ASP A 222 -11.12 17.60 17.12
CA ASP A 222 -12.28 17.75 17.99
C ASP A 222 -13.52 17.17 17.30
N LEU A 223 -13.81 15.91 17.61
CA LEU A 223 -14.95 15.15 17.07
C LEU A 223 -16.31 15.66 17.59
N THR A 224 -16.36 16.66 18.48
CA THR A 224 -17.64 17.31 18.84
C THR A 224 -18.14 18.27 17.76
N ARG A 225 -17.29 18.59 16.78
CA ARG A 225 -17.61 19.46 15.65
C ARG A 225 -17.74 18.64 14.37
N PRO A 226 -18.52 19.12 13.39
CA PRO A 226 -18.54 18.51 12.06
C PRO A 226 -17.14 18.47 11.46
N VAL A 227 -16.75 17.30 10.94
CA VAL A 227 -15.48 17.11 10.22
C VAL A 227 -15.65 17.60 8.79
N ASP A 228 -14.69 18.39 8.32
CA ASP A 228 -14.63 18.81 6.91
C ASP A 228 -13.87 17.76 6.10
N TRP A 229 -14.61 16.82 5.53
CA TRP A 229 -14.06 15.63 4.88
C TRP A 229 -13.21 15.91 3.64
N LYS A 230 -13.30 17.11 3.05
CA LYS A 230 -12.45 17.50 1.91
C LYS A 230 -10.97 17.63 2.24
N PHE A 231 -10.65 17.81 3.52
CA PHE A 231 -9.27 17.88 4.01
C PHE A 231 -8.84 16.58 4.69
N ALA A 232 -9.71 15.59 4.75
CA ALA A 232 -9.43 14.29 5.36
C ALA A 232 -8.94 13.31 4.30
N GLN A 233 -7.86 12.59 4.60
CA GLN A 233 -7.36 11.51 3.76
C GLN A 233 -7.50 10.17 4.47
N GLY A 234 -7.87 9.13 3.72
CA GLY A 234 -7.91 7.76 4.22
C GLY A 234 -9.30 7.19 4.50
N LEU A 235 -10.40 7.89 4.21
CA LEU A 235 -11.76 7.31 4.24
C LEU A 235 -12.52 7.65 2.96
N CYS A 236 -13.30 6.70 2.44
CA CYS A 236 -14.29 6.96 1.40
C CYS A 236 -15.55 7.51 2.05
N ILE A 237 -15.94 8.74 1.69
CA ILE A 237 -17.09 9.43 2.29
C ILE A 237 -18.13 9.73 1.22
N SER A 238 -19.40 9.47 1.54
CA SER A 238 -20.55 9.97 0.80
C SER A 238 -21.26 11.08 1.59
N SER A 239 -21.56 12.17 0.91
CA SER A 239 -22.41 13.26 1.36
C SER A 239 -23.87 12.85 1.14
N SER A 240 -24.31 11.89 1.94
CA SER A 240 -25.73 11.65 2.18
C SER A 240 -26.26 12.62 3.23
#